data_AF-A0A0G0IKJ3-F1
#
_entry.id   AF-A0A0G0IKJ3-F1
#
_cell.length_a   1.000
_cell.length_b   1.000
_cell.length_c   1.000
_cell.angle_alpha   90.00
_cell.angle_beta   90.00
_cell.angle_gamma   90.00
#
_symmetry.space_group_name_H-M   'P 1'
#
loop_
_entity.id
_entity.type
_entity.pdbx_description
1 polymer ?
#
loop_
_entity_poly.entity_id
_entity_poly.type
_entity_poly.pdbx_seq_one_letter_code
_entity_poly.pdbx_strand_id
1 'polypeptide(L)'
;PGIIEANSFTIFSLIFIIAIRYSSVFSSTISMVAAGALLIFLIFAFPPQKIMSGSSGKTLYGFLICVFAIIADAKFSTTIMLLLLPLIDFVYVIIKRLLTYKPKNLLDLLKINDTNHLHHQLLKLNLTRSQIVLLEMTMTLLIGSLAILSTGAIRYFALIFGTAVGVGFIVLANIRASKHKEKEKKEESPESKYSY
;
A
#
# COMPACT_ATOMS: atom_id res chain seq x y z
N PRO A 1 3.82 -2.47 10.54
CA PRO A 1 5.16 -3.06 10.30
C PRO A 1 5.00 -4.36 9.51
N GLY A 2 5.95 -4.69 8.63
CA GLY A 2 5.84 -5.85 7.71
C GLY A 2 5.01 -5.58 6.46
N ILE A 3 4.24 -4.48 6.43
CA ILE A 3 3.35 -4.11 5.32
C ILE A 3 4.14 -3.78 4.05
N ILE A 4 5.16 -2.92 4.18
CA ILE A 4 5.95 -2.46 3.03
C ILE A 4 6.78 -3.61 2.50
N GLU A 5 7.31 -4.45 3.39
CA GLU A 5 8.07 -5.65 3.05
C GLU A 5 7.21 -6.66 2.29
N ALA A 6 5.98 -6.92 2.76
CA ALA A 6 5.04 -7.82 2.09
C ALA A 6 4.60 -7.30 0.72
N ASN A 7 4.28 -6.00 0.62
CA ASN A 7 3.93 -5.37 -0.66
C ASN A 7 5.12 -5.37 -1.62
N SER A 8 6.33 -5.07 -1.15
CA SER A 8 7.54 -5.07 -1.97
C SER A 8 7.88 -6.48 -2.46
N PHE A 9 7.83 -7.48 -1.59
CA PHE A 9 7.99 -8.90 -1.95
C PHE A 9 7.02 -9.30 -3.07
N THR A 10 5.75 -8.91 -2.93
CA THR A 10 4.70 -9.19 -3.92
C THR A 10 5.01 -8.52 -5.27
N ILE A 11 5.40 -7.25 -5.24
CA ILE A 11 5.74 -6.49 -6.45
C ILE A 11 6.97 -7.10 -7.14
N PHE A 12 8.03 -7.45 -6.43
CA PHE A 12 9.21 -8.10 -7.04
C PHE A 12 8.87 -9.47 -7.63
N SER A 13 8.01 -10.25 -6.96
CA SER A 13 7.53 -11.53 -7.50
C SER A 13 6.72 -11.33 -8.79
N LEU A 14 5.92 -10.27 -8.87
CA LEU A 14 5.17 -9.93 -10.08
C LEU A 14 6.07 -9.39 -11.20
N ILE A 15 7.08 -8.58 -10.88
CA ILE A 15 8.10 -8.13 -11.85
C ILE A 15 8.87 -9.33 -12.40
N PHE A 16 9.18 -10.34 -11.56
CA PHE A 16 9.80 -11.58 -12.00
C PHE A 16 8.95 -12.31 -13.06
N ILE A 17 7.64 -12.42 -12.83
CA ILE A 17 6.70 -13.01 -13.78
C ILE A 17 6.67 -12.22 -15.10
N ILE A 18 6.66 -10.88 -15.01
CA ILE A 18 6.75 -9.99 -16.19
C ILE A 18 8.05 -10.23 -16.96
N ALA A 19 9.17 -10.30 -16.25
CA ALA A 19 10.48 -10.47 -16.85
C ALA A 19 10.63 -11.82 -17.57
N ILE A 20 10.08 -12.91 -17.01
CA ILE A 20 10.00 -14.20 -17.72
C ILE A 20 9.21 -14.07 -19.01
N ARG A 21 8.05 -13.39 -18.97
CA ARG A 21 7.18 -13.24 -20.14
C ARG A 21 7.86 -12.50 -21.29
N TYR A 22 8.68 -11.50 -20.98
CA TYR A 22 9.47 -10.76 -21.96
C TYR A 22 10.85 -11.37 -22.22
N SER A 23 11.11 -12.59 -21.72
CA SER A 23 12.38 -13.31 -21.89
C SER A 23 13.62 -12.51 -21.45
N SER A 24 13.47 -11.61 -20.48
CA SER A 24 14.55 -10.79 -19.94
C SER A 24 15.25 -11.53 -18.81
N VAL A 25 16.40 -12.15 -19.12
CA VAL A 25 17.20 -12.92 -18.15
C VAL A 25 17.72 -12.04 -17.01
N PHE A 26 18.16 -10.83 -17.33
CA PHE A 26 18.70 -9.90 -16.35
C PHE A 26 17.63 -9.48 -15.33
N SER A 27 16.47 -9.03 -15.82
CA SER A 27 15.36 -8.57 -14.98
C SER A 27 14.77 -9.70 -14.14
N SER A 28 14.67 -10.91 -14.69
CA SER A 28 14.14 -12.07 -13.95
C SER A 28 15.10 -12.50 -12.83
N THR A 29 16.41 -12.52 -13.10
CA THR A 29 17.41 -12.87 -12.09
C THR A 29 17.39 -11.90 -10.91
N ILE A 30 17.42 -10.59 -11.19
CA ILE A 30 17.49 -9.56 -10.15
C ILE A 30 16.19 -9.50 -9.34
N SER A 31 15.03 -9.56 -10.00
CA SER A 31 13.73 -9.54 -9.30
C SER A 31 13.53 -10.79 -8.44
N MET A 32 13.99 -11.96 -8.87
CA MET A 32 13.96 -13.19 -8.07
C MET A 32 14.85 -13.08 -6.83
N VAL A 33 16.09 -12.58 -6.98
CA VAL A 33 17.00 -12.40 -5.83
C VAL A 33 16.40 -11.41 -4.82
N ALA A 34 15.83 -10.30 -5.29
CA ALA A 34 15.17 -9.32 -4.42
C ALA A 34 13.94 -9.91 -3.71
N ALA A 35 13.11 -10.66 -4.43
CA ALA A 35 11.98 -11.37 -3.84
C ALA A 35 12.43 -12.40 -2.79
N GLY A 36 13.45 -13.19 -3.08
CA GLY A 36 14.01 -14.18 -2.14
C GLY A 36 14.59 -13.54 -0.87
N ALA A 37 15.35 -12.45 -1.01
CA ALA A 37 15.88 -11.71 0.13
C ALA A 37 14.76 -11.12 1.01
N LEU A 38 13.71 -10.57 0.37
CA LEU A 38 12.55 -10.04 1.09
C LEU A 38 11.69 -11.12 1.71
N LEU A 39 11.60 -12.31 1.11
CA LEU A 39 10.87 -13.44 1.69
C LEU A 39 11.46 -13.84 3.04
N ILE A 40 12.78 -13.99 3.11
CA ILE A 40 13.49 -14.30 4.37
C ILE A 40 13.29 -13.17 5.37
N PHE A 41 13.46 -11.92 4.94
CA PHE A 41 13.23 -10.76 5.81
C PHE A 41 11.79 -10.73 6.35
N LEU A 42 10.80 -11.02 5.49
CA LEU A 42 9.38 -11.00 5.82
C LEU A 42 9.04 -12.04 6.89
N ILE A 43 9.66 -13.23 6.89
CA ILE A 43 9.46 -14.24 7.94
C ILE A 43 9.75 -13.66 9.34
N PHE A 44 10.77 -12.80 9.46
CA PHE A 44 11.12 -12.16 10.73
C PHE A 44 10.41 -10.81 10.97
N ALA A 45 9.97 -10.13 9.91
CA ALA A 45 9.26 -8.86 9.99
C ALA A 45 7.74 -9.00 10.11
N PHE A 46 7.18 -10.18 9.81
CA PHE A 46 5.76 -10.47 9.89
C PHE A 46 5.28 -10.37 11.36
N PRO A 47 4.07 -9.84 11.64
CA PRO A 47 3.63 -9.68 13.02
C PRO A 47 3.40 -11.04 13.71
N PRO A 48 3.91 -11.24 14.95
CA PRO A 48 4.65 -10.30 15.80
C PRO A 48 6.11 -10.10 15.35
N GLN A 49 6.48 -8.84 15.09
CA GLN A 49 7.75 -8.48 14.46
C GLN A 49 8.96 -8.79 15.35
N LYS A 50 10.01 -9.36 14.77
CA LYS A 50 11.33 -9.55 15.42
C LYS A 50 12.37 -8.57 14.89
N ILE A 51 12.25 -8.18 13.62
CA ILE A 51 13.12 -7.19 12.97
C ILE A 51 12.28 -6.11 12.29
N MET A 52 12.86 -4.92 12.11
CA MET A 52 12.22 -3.79 11.43
C MET A 52 13.18 -3.18 10.41
N SER A 53 12.68 -2.90 9.20
CA SER A 53 13.48 -2.31 8.10
C SER A 53 13.88 -0.84 8.31
N GLY A 54 13.29 -0.18 9.31
CA GLY A 54 13.55 1.24 9.59
C GLY A 54 13.05 2.18 8.47
N SER A 55 13.58 3.39 8.42
CA SER A 55 13.36 4.34 7.31
C SER A 55 14.17 3.97 6.08
N SER A 56 15.43 3.56 6.27
CA SER A 56 16.37 3.21 5.20
C SER A 56 15.85 2.08 4.31
N GLY A 57 15.29 1.02 4.89
CA GLY A 57 14.75 -0.09 4.10
C GLY A 57 13.57 0.32 3.23
N LYS A 58 12.64 1.13 3.75
CA LYS A 58 11.46 1.59 3.00
C LYS A 58 11.84 2.42 1.77
N THR A 59 12.81 3.33 1.91
CA THR A 59 13.33 4.12 0.79
C THR A 59 14.04 3.24 -0.22
N LEU A 60 14.85 2.28 0.24
CA LEU A 60 15.54 1.32 -0.63
C LEU A 60 14.56 0.47 -1.45
N TYR A 61 13.50 -0.06 -0.83
CA TYR A 61 12.52 -0.88 -1.54
C TYR A 61 11.81 -0.10 -2.64
N GLY A 62 11.37 1.13 -2.34
CA GLY A 62 10.74 2.00 -3.35
C GLY A 62 11.68 2.32 -4.51
N PHE A 63 12.94 2.65 -4.21
CA PHE A 63 13.97 2.89 -5.23
C PHE A 63 14.19 1.67 -6.12
N LEU A 64 14.36 0.48 -5.53
CA LEU A 64 14.56 -0.76 -6.27
C LEU A 64 13.36 -1.14 -7.14
N ILE A 65 12.13 -0.94 -6.66
CA ILE A 65 10.92 -1.15 -7.47
C ILE A 65 10.94 -0.24 -8.71
N CYS A 66 11.24 1.04 -8.56
CA CYS A 66 11.33 1.98 -9.68
C CYS A 66 12.43 1.58 -10.68
N VAL A 67 13.62 1.27 -10.19
CA VAL A 67 14.75 0.85 -11.04
C VAL A 67 14.41 -0.43 -11.80
N PHE A 68 13.86 -1.44 -11.13
CA PHE A 68 13.55 -2.72 -11.78
C PHE A 68 12.36 -2.63 -12.72
N ALA A 69 11.38 -1.76 -12.45
CA ALA A 69 10.30 -1.50 -13.38
C ALA A 69 10.83 -0.91 -14.71
N ILE A 70 11.84 -0.04 -14.65
CA ILE A 70 12.50 0.51 -15.84
C ILE A 70 13.29 -0.58 -16.57
N ILE A 71 14.10 -1.35 -15.84
CA ILE A 71 14.97 -2.39 -16.42
C ILE A 71 14.15 -3.55 -17.03
N ALA A 72 13.02 -3.92 -16.41
CA ALA A 72 12.12 -4.95 -16.91
C ALA A 72 11.30 -4.52 -18.13
N ASP A 73 11.54 -3.32 -18.66
CA ASP A 73 10.76 -2.67 -19.72
C ASP A 73 9.25 -2.76 -19.44
N ALA A 74 8.90 -2.64 -18.15
CA ALA A 74 7.52 -2.72 -17.74
C ALA A 74 6.83 -1.47 -18.26
N LYS A 75 5.78 -1.65 -19.07
CA LYS A 75 4.96 -0.53 -19.55
C LYS A 75 4.55 0.32 -18.35
N PHE A 76 4.65 1.64 -18.50
CA PHE A 76 4.32 2.61 -17.45
C PHE A 76 2.98 2.30 -16.74
N SER A 77 1.96 1.90 -17.50
CA SER A 77 0.66 1.46 -16.97
C SER A 77 0.76 0.30 -15.99
N THR A 78 1.61 -0.68 -16.26
CA THR A 78 1.80 -1.88 -15.42
C THR A 78 2.52 -1.52 -14.13
N THR A 79 3.53 -0.67 -14.20
CA THR A 79 4.24 -0.14 -13.03
C THR A 79 3.32 0.64 -12.10
N ILE A 80 2.45 1.51 -12.65
CA ILE A 80 1.44 2.22 -11.87
C ILE A 80 0.47 1.23 -11.21
N MET A 81 0.01 0.21 -11.92
CA MET A 81 -0.91 -0.77 -11.34
C MET A 81 -0.25 -1.61 -10.23
N LEU A 82 1.04 -1.95 -10.35
CA LEU A 82 1.79 -2.62 -9.28
C LEU A 82 1.87 -1.76 -8.00
N LEU A 83 1.95 -0.44 -8.16
CA LEU A 83 2.03 0.54 -7.08
C LEU A 83 0.68 1.19 -6.75
N LEU A 84 -0.43 0.67 -7.26
CA LEU A 84 -1.71 1.38 -7.23
C LEU A 84 -2.18 1.67 -5.82
N LEU A 85 -2.11 0.67 -4.95
CA LEU A 85 -2.54 0.79 -3.55
C LEU A 85 -1.72 1.85 -2.78
N PRO A 86 -0.37 1.79 -2.72
CA PRO A 86 0.41 2.81 -2.03
C PRO A 86 0.33 4.20 -2.69
N LEU A 87 0.17 4.28 -4.02
CA LEU A 87 -0.02 5.56 -4.72
C LEU A 87 -1.34 6.23 -4.34
N ILE A 88 -2.44 5.47 -4.31
CA ILE A 88 -3.75 6.02 -3.93
C ILE A 88 -3.74 6.43 -2.45
N ASP A 89 -3.15 5.63 -1.56
CA ASP A 89 -3.02 6.01 -0.14
C ASP A 89 -2.19 7.28 0.04
N PHE A 90 -1.06 7.39 -0.65
CA PHE A 90 -0.23 8.59 -0.63
C PHE A 90 -1.01 9.83 -1.08
N VAL A 91 -1.66 9.77 -2.25
CA VAL A 91 -2.47 10.88 -2.79
C VAL A 91 -3.60 11.24 -1.83
N TYR A 92 -4.30 10.24 -1.29
CA TYR A 92 -5.40 10.44 -0.36
C TYR A 92 -4.94 11.15 0.92
N VAL A 93 -3.83 10.71 1.53
CA VAL A 93 -3.28 11.33 2.74
C VAL A 93 -2.82 12.75 2.47
N ILE A 94 -2.15 13.00 1.34
CA ILE A 94 -1.73 14.35 0.94
C ILE A 94 -2.94 15.28 0.80
N ILE A 95 -4.00 14.85 0.10
CA ILE A 95 -5.24 15.63 -0.05
C ILE A 95 -5.86 15.91 1.33
N LYS A 96 -5.97 14.89 2.19
CA LYS A 96 -6.52 15.04 3.53
C LYS A 96 -5.71 16.02 4.39
N ARG A 97 -4.37 15.98 4.29
CA ARG A 97 -3.48 16.90 4.99
C ARG A 97 -3.65 18.34 4.52
N LEU A 98 -3.77 18.55 3.20
CA LEU A 98 -4.00 19.87 2.62
C LEU A 98 -5.32 20.48 3.11
N LEU A 99 -6.39 19.69 3.13
CA LEU A 99 -7.71 20.15 3.59
C LEU A 99 -7.75 20.42 5.10
N THR A 100 -7.05 19.60 5.89
CA THR A 100 -7.11 19.68 7.37
C THR A 100 -6.19 20.76 7.93
N TYR A 101 -4.93 20.80 7.48
CA TYR A 101 -3.90 21.63 8.11
C TYR A 101 -3.59 22.92 7.34
N LYS A 102 -4.03 23.04 6.07
CA LYS A 102 -3.78 24.19 5.19
C LYS A 102 -2.32 24.70 5.28
N PRO A 103 -1.32 23.82 5.05
CA PRO A 103 0.09 24.18 5.21
C PRO A 103 0.48 25.30 4.23
N LYS A 104 1.35 26.20 4.67
CA LYS A 104 1.79 27.34 3.86
C LYS A 104 2.76 26.94 2.75
N ASN A 105 3.56 25.89 2.98
CA ASN A 105 4.58 25.40 2.05
C ASN A 105 4.63 23.87 1.99
N LEU A 106 5.24 23.32 0.93
CA LEU A 106 5.44 21.87 0.75
C LEU A 106 6.28 21.22 1.86
N LEU A 107 7.26 21.94 2.40
CA LEU A 107 8.09 21.43 3.51
C LEU A 107 7.26 21.25 4.79
N ASP A 108 6.30 22.13 5.04
CA ASP A 108 5.42 22.03 6.20
C ASP A 108 4.48 20.84 6.02
N LEU A 109 3.97 20.60 4.80
CA LEU A 109 3.15 19.44 4.47
C LEU A 109 3.86 18.10 4.72
N LEU A 110 5.14 18.00 4.35
CA LEU A 110 5.94 16.78 4.50
C LEU A 110 6.35 16.49 5.96
N LYS A 111 6.42 17.53 6.80
CA LYS A 111 6.72 17.38 8.24
C LYS A 111 5.53 16.89 9.07
N ILE A 112 4.30 16.96 8.54
CA ILE A 112 3.11 16.50 9.24
C ILE A 112 3.17 14.97 9.39
N ASN A 113 3.23 14.51 10.64
CA ASN A 113 3.12 13.11 11.00
C ASN A 113 1.71 12.82 11.52
N ASP A 114 0.89 12.17 10.72
CA ASP A 114 -0.50 11.83 11.05
C ASP A 114 -0.80 10.34 10.87
N THR A 115 -1.85 9.87 11.53
CA THR A 115 -2.32 8.47 11.44
C THR A 115 -3.42 8.33 10.38
N ASN A 116 -3.29 9.08 9.29
CA ASN A 116 -4.33 9.15 8.25
C ASN A 116 -4.22 8.08 7.18
N HIS A 117 -3.07 7.41 7.08
CA HIS A 117 -2.83 6.28 6.18
C HIS A 117 -3.83 5.14 6.38
N LEU A 118 -4.13 4.44 5.30
CA LEU A 118 -5.11 3.36 5.24
C LEU A 118 -4.92 2.31 6.34
N HIS A 119 -3.70 1.80 6.54
CA HIS A 119 -3.43 0.81 7.58
C HIS A 119 -3.77 1.31 8.99
N HIS A 120 -3.59 2.60 9.28
CA HIS A 120 -4.00 3.18 10.56
C HIS A 120 -5.53 3.29 10.70
N GLN A 121 -6.24 3.56 9.61
CA GLN A 121 -7.70 3.53 9.62
C GLN A 121 -8.24 2.11 9.80
N LEU A 122 -7.61 1.11 9.17
CA LEU A 122 -7.95 -0.30 9.35
C LEU A 122 -7.68 -0.77 10.80
N LEU A 123 -6.58 -0.30 11.43
CA LEU A 123 -6.33 -0.58 12.84
C LEU A 123 -7.43 -0.04 13.76
N LYS A 124 -7.99 1.14 13.46
CA LYS A 124 -9.13 1.72 14.20
C LYS A 124 -10.43 0.95 14.01
N LEU A 125 -10.50 0.07 13.01
CA LEU A 125 -11.64 -0.81 12.76
C LEU A 125 -11.47 -2.19 13.42
N ASN A 126 -10.62 -2.29 14.45
CA ASN A 126 -10.32 -3.52 15.20
C ASN A 126 -9.69 -4.65 14.37
N LEU A 127 -9.13 -4.36 13.19
CA LEU A 127 -8.32 -5.34 12.47
C LEU A 127 -6.97 -5.52 13.15
N THR A 128 -6.54 -6.77 13.29
CA THR A 128 -5.21 -7.11 13.77
C THR A 128 -4.14 -6.72 12.75
N ARG A 129 -2.91 -6.47 13.22
CA ARG A 129 -1.78 -6.11 12.33
C ARG A 129 -1.53 -7.16 11.26
N SER A 130 -1.63 -8.45 11.59
CA SER A 130 -1.43 -9.55 10.63
C SER A 130 -2.51 -9.56 9.54
N GLN A 131 -3.78 -9.31 9.91
CA GLN A 131 -4.87 -9.18 8.93
C GLN A 131 -4.64 -8.02 7.97
N ILE A 132 -4.12 -6.89 8.45
CA ILE A 132 -3.85 -5.72 7.60
C ILE A 132 -2.71 -6.01 6.62
N VAL A 133 -1.62 -6.64 7.08
CA VAL A 133 -0.50 -7.05 6.21
C VAL A 133 -1.00 -7.99 5.10
N LEU A 134 -1.77 -9.01 5.46
CA LEU A 134 -2.31 -9.97 4.49
C LEU A 134 -3.33 -9.33 3.54
N LEU A 135 -4.17 -8.42 4.03
CA LEU A 135 -5.14 -7.71 3.21
C LEU A 135 -4.44 -6.83 2.17
N GLU A 136 -3.49 -6.00 2.57
CA GLU A 136 -2.76 -5.15 1.64
C GLU A 136 -1.93 -5.97 0.65
N MET A 137 -1.26 -7.02 1.12
CA MET A 137 -0.53 -7.95 0.27
C MET A 137 -1.43 -8.59 -0.78
N THR A 138 -2.61 -9.08 -0.37
CA THR A 138 -3.58 -9.70 -1.27
C THR A 138 -4.13 -8.70 -2.28
N MET A 139 -4.44 -7.46 -1.86
CA MET A 139 -4.89 -6.41 -2.76
C MET A 139 -3.83 -6.05 -3.81
N THR A 140 -2.57 -5.89 -3.38
CA THR A 140 -1.44 -5.64 -4.29
C THR A 140 -1.24 -6.81 -5.26
N LEU A 141 -1.34 -8.06 -4.78
CA LEU A 141 -1.23 -9.25 -5.60
C LEU A 141 -2.34 -9.31 -6.65
N LEU A 142 -3.58 -9.04 -6.29
CA LEU A 142 -4.74 -9.07 -7.19
C LEU A 142 -4.65 -7.98 -8.27
N ILE A 143 -4.40 -6.72 -7.87
CA ILE A 143 -4.28 -5.60 -8.80
C ILE A 143 -3.09 -5.81 -9.74
N GLY A 144 -1.95 -6.25 -9.20
CA GLY A 144 -0.75 -6.53 -9.98
C GLY A 144 -0.94 -7.72 -10.94
N SER A 145 -1.63 -8.77 -10.53
CA SER A 145 -1.98 -9.90 -11.41
C SER A 145 -2.90 -9.45 -12.55
N LEU A 146 -3.90 -8.61 -12.27
CA LEU A 146 -4.75 -7.99 -13.30
C LEU A 146 -3.92 -7.12 -14.26
N ALA A 147 -2.90 -6.42 -13.78
CA ALA A 147 -1.99 -5.64 -14.62
C ALA A 147 -1.18 -6.50 -15.60
N ILE A 148 -0.78 -7.69 -15.16
CA ILE A 148 -0.05 -8.66 -15.98
C ILE A 148 -0.98 -9.32 -17.01
N LEU A 149 -2.19 -9.70 -16.60
CA LEU A 149 -3.15 -10.41 -17.47
C LEU A 149 -3.81 -9.48 -18.51
N SER A 150 -3.98 -8.21 -18.18
CA SER A 150 -4.61 -7.24 -19.09
C SER A 150 -3.66 -6.74 -20.17
N THR A 151 -4.20 -6.50 -21.37
CA THR A 151 -3.46 -5.97 -22.54
C THR A 151 -4.31 -4.91 -23.26
N GLY A 152 -3.65 -4.02 -24.01
CA GLY A 152 -4.33 -3.00 -24.83
C GLY A 152 -5.33 -2.13 -24.05
N ALA A 153 -6.51 -1.91 -24.62
CA ALA A 153 -7.59 -1.12 -24.03
C ALA A 153 -8.08 -1.67 -22.68
N ILE A 154 -8.11 -3.00 -22.52
CA ILE A 154 -8.54 -3.67 -21.28
C ILE A 154 -7.64 -3.26 -20.12
N ARG A 155 -6.34 -3.04 -20.36
CA ARG A 155 -5.41 -2.59 -19.32
C ARG A 155 -5.73 -1.19 -18.83
N TYR A 156 -6.03 -0.25 -19.72
CA TYR A 156 -6.41 1.10 -19.33
C TYR A 156 -7.75 1.11 -18.59
N PHE A 157 -8.71 0.30 -19.03
CA PHE A 157 -9.96 0.10 -18.29
C PHE A 157 -9.70 -0.48 -16.89
N ALA A 158 -8.87 -1.53 -16.77
CA ALA A 158 -8.51 -2.13 -15.50
C ALA A 158 -7.78 -1.15 -14.57
N LEU A 159 -6.94 -0.27 -15.11
CA LEU A 159 -6.29 0.80 -14.36
C LEU A 159 -7.32 1.79 -13.82
N ILE A 160 -8.21 2.33 -14.67
CA ILE A 160 -9.24 3.29 -14.24
C ILE A 160 -10.19 2.65 -13.23
N PHE A 161 -10.70 1.46 -13.53
CA PHE A 161 -11.58 0.72 -12.63
C PHE A 161 -10.89 0.40 -11.30
N GLY A 162 -9.65 -0.09 -11.34
CA GLY A 162 -8.83 -0.35 -10.16
C GLY A 162 -8.60 0.90 -9.31
N THR A 163 -8.34 2.05 -9.94
CA THR A 163 -8.22 3.33 -9.22
C THR A 163 -9.53 3.73 -8.55
N ALA A 164 -10.66 3.62 -9.25
CA ALA A 164 -11.97 3.95 -8.69
C ALA A 164 -12.32 3.06 -7.49
N VAL A 165 -12.11 1.74 -7.61
CA VAL A 165 -12.32 0.78 -6.52
C VAL A 165 -11.38 1.06 -5.35
N GLY A 166 -10.10 1.32 -5.63
CA GLY A 166 -9.09 1.65 -4.63
C GLY A 166 -9.47 2.92 -3.84
N VAL A 167 -9.79 4.01 -4.54
CA VAL A 167 -10.26 5.26 -3.91
C VAL A 167 -11.51 5.02 -3.08
N GLY A 168 -12.51 4.31 -3.62
CA GLY A 168 -13.72 3.95 -2.90
C GLY A 168 -13.43 3.17 -1.63
N PHE A 169 -12.51 2.19 -1.68
CA PHE A 169 -12.08 1.42 -0.53
C PHE A 169 -11.42 2.29 0.55
N ILE A 170 -10.48 3.17 0.19
CA ILE A 170 -9.81 4.07 1.15
C ILE A 170 -10.81 5.02 1.81
N VAL A 171 -11.69 5.63 1.01
CA VAL A 171 -12.72 6.56 1.50
C VAL A 171 -13.68 5.85 2.45
N LEU A 172 -14.19 4.67 2.08
CA LEU A 172 -15.08 3.88 2.94
C LEU A 172 -14.41 3.46 4.24
N ALA A 173 -13.16 3.00 4.19
CA ALA A 173 -12.39 2.66 5.38
C ALA A 173 -12.24 3.86 6.32
N ASN A 174 -11.97 5.05 5.77
CA ASN A 174 -11.85 6.28 6.56
C ASN A 174 -13.19 6.73 7.17
N ILE A 175 -14.29 6.70 6.42
CA ILE A 175 -15.62 7.04 6.92
C ILE A 175 -16.02 6.09 8.05
N ARG A 176 -15.81 4.78 7.87
CA ARG A 176 -16.10 3.79 8.91
C ARG A 176 -15.22 4.00 10.15
N ALA A 177 -13.93 4.26 9.97
CA ALA A 177 -13.01 4.51 11.08
C ALA A 177 -13.40 5.77 11.87
N SER A 178 -13.84 6.83 11.19
CA SER A 178 -14.35 8.05 11.84
C SER A 178 -15.61 7.77 12.66
N LYS A 179 -16.59 7.04 12.10
CA LYS A 179 -17.81 6.65 12.80
C LYS A 179 -17.55 5.76 14.01
N HIS A 180 -16.58 4.84 13.92
CA HIS A 180 -16.19 3.98 15.04
C HIS A 180 -15.66 4.82 16.20
N LYS A 181 -14.75 5.76 15.91
CA LYS A 181 -14.19 6.68 16.91
C LYS A 181 -15.25 7.56 17.58
N GLU A 182 -16.25 8.01 16.83
CA GLU A 182 -17.37 8.78 17.39
C GLU A 182 -18.27 7.94 18.30
N LYS A 183 -18.49 6.67 17.98
CA LYS A 183 -19.26 5.75 18.82
C LYS A 183 -18.56 5.45 20.14
N GLU A 184 -17.28 5.09 20.10
CA GLU A 184 -16.47 4.86 21.32
C GLU A 184 -16.49 6.10 22.22
N LYS A 185 -16.33 7.29 21.65
CA LYS A 185 -16.36 8.54 22.42
C LYS A 185 -17.73 8.83 23.06
N LYS A 186 -18.83 8.39 22.43
CA LYS A 186 -20.18 8.51 23.00
C LYS A 186 -20.40 7.51 24.13
N GLU A 187 -19.93 6.27 23.98
CA GLU A 187 -20.03 5.23 25.01
C GLU A 187 -19.16 5.53 26.24
N GLU A 188 -17.98 6.14 26.05
CA GLU A 188 -17.11 6.58 27.16
C GLU A 188 -17.58 7.89 27.83
N SER A 189 -18.47 8.67 27.19
CA SER A 189 -18.97 9.91 27.78
C SER A 189 -19.85 9.60 29.01
N PRO A 190 -19.61 10.24 30.17
CA PRO A 190 -20.42 10.03 31.37
C PRO A 190 -21.91 10.36 31.15
N GLU A 191 -22.24 11.18 30.15
CA GLU A 191 -23.61 11.52 29.76
C GLU A 191 -24.40 10.32 29.16
N SER A 192 -23.72 9.32 28.58
CA SER A 192 -24.38 8.11 28.08
C SER A 192 -24.89 7.21 29.20
N LYS A 193 -24.27 7.29 30.38
CA LYS A 193 -24.64 6.54 31.58
C LYS A 193 -25.92 7.05 32.22
N TYR A 194 -26.36 8.25 31.85
CA TYR A 194 -27.54 8.93 32.40
C TYR A 194 -28.61 9.29 31.34
N SER A 195 -28.41 8.91 30.08
CA SER A 195 -29.45 9.01 29.05
C SER A 195 -30.42 7.84 29.18
N TYR A 196 -31.49 8.03 29.95
CA TYR A 196 -32.67 7.16 29.96
C TYR A 196 -33.58 7.48 28.75
#